data_AF-B4HLN0-F1
#
_entry.id   AF-B4HLN0-F1
#
_cell.length_a   1.000
_cell.length_b   1.000
_cell.length_c   1.000
_cell.angle_alpha   90.00
_cell.angle_beta   90.00
_cell.angle_gamma   90.00
#
_symmetry.space_group_name_H-M   'P 1'
#
loop_
_entity.id
_entity.type
_entity.pdbx_description
1 polymer ?
#
loop_
_entity_poly.entity_id
_entity_poly.type
_entity_poly.pdbx_seq_one_letter_code
_entity_poly.pdbx_strand_id
1 'polypeptide(L)'
;MMSQTLGVLALLLLTYADCQEVRYETKTETTNYGPVTMVVDNLAEIAVSVSDDTTIQLEEKINRTRQNIVGNIEVLTANAMAELSDVIYETNQLVVSNPDCNPAWSLDELNENVTRQLGGCTEDLGSLLEDFRLESQLALVRVQEFVQQIAHLPAKCQMLGASPLNPLASAGGSVCFINAMAEINLGMAQSMHNASLILVQTHQTAEDQVEQAQLCSAMVVQQIGDYLREEQDQCRQS
;
A
#
# COMPACT_ATOMS: atom_id res chain seq x y z
N MET A 1 46.22 15.03 54.07
CA MET A 1 46.33 15.27 52.61
C MET A 1 45.99 13.94 51.94
N MET A 2 44.72 13.72 51.57
CA MET A 2 44.17 13.84 50.18
C MET A 2 45.06 13.09 49.18
N SER A 3 44.63 12.03 48.49
CA SER A 3 43.43 11.95 47.64
C SER A 3 42.95 10.50 47.47
N GLN A 4 41.63 10.32 47.49
CA GLN A 4 40.88 9.10 47.27
C GLN A 4 40.42 8.98 45.81
N THR A 5 40.27 7.73 45.35
CA THR A 5 39.17 7.20 44.50
C THR A 5 38.86 7.88 43.16
N LEU A 6 39.31 7.27 42.05
CA LEU A 6 38.72 7.42 40.71
C LEU A 6 38.83 6.07 39.98
N GLY A 7 37.84 5.20 40.18
CA GLY A 7 37.83 3.87 39.55
C GLY A 7 36.47 3.17 39.53
N VAL A 8 35.38 3.90 39.78
CA VAL A 8 34.00 3.35 39.77
C VAL A 8 33.03 4.33 39.08
N LEU A 9 33.46 5.01 38.01
CA LEU A 9 32.64 6.00 37.31
C LEU A 9 32.55 5.74 35.80
N ALA A 10 32.58 4.46 35.40
CA ALA A 10 32.49 4.04 33.99
C ALA A 10 31.22 3.22 33.68
N LEU A 11 30.25 3.13 34.61
CA LEU A 11 29.05 2.28 34.45
C LEU A 11 27.71 2.98 34.75
N LEU A 12 27.68 4.32 34.78
CA LEU A 12 26.47 5.11 35.12
C LEU A 12 26.06 6.16 34.07
N LEU A 13 26.44 5.98 32.80
CA LEU A 13 26.14 6.95 31.72
C LEU A 13 25.28 6.39 30.58
N LEU A 14 24.36 5.46 30.85
CA LEU A 14 23.43 4.94 29.84
C LEU A 14 21.93 5.04 30.19
N THR A 15 21.56 5.91 31.13
CA THR A 15 20.15 6.21 31.39
C THR A 15 19.94 7.71 31.60
N TYR A 16 20.07 8.48 30.53
CA TYR A 16 19.31 9.71 30.38
C TYR A 16 18.57 9.60 29.05
N ALA A 17 17.30 9.19 29.16
CA ALA A 17 16.32 9.46 28.14
C ALA A 17 16.25 10.97 28.01
N ASP A 18 16.76 11.47 26.88
CA ASP A 18 16.63 12.86 26.49
C ASP A 18 15.15 13.09 26.17
N CYS A 19 14.40 13.57 27.16
CA CYS A 19 13.20 14.34 26.87
C CYS A 19 13.68 15.65 26.26
N GLN A 20 14.02 15.62 24.96
CA GLN A 20 14.14 16.83 24.19
C GLN A 20 12.75 17.47 24.15
N GLU A 21 12.56 18.50 24.97
CA GLU A 21 11.57 19.53 24.69
C GLU A 21 11.81 19.99 23.26
N VAL A 22 10.87 19.68 22.37
CA VAL A 22 10.80 20.28 21.04
C VAL A 22 10.63 21.78 21.26
N ARG A 23 11.74 22.50 21.20
CA ARG A 23 11.76 23.95 21.24
C ARG A 23 11.23 24.44 19.90
N TYR A 24 9.91 24.64 19.82
CA TYR A 24 9.30 25.41 18.76
C TYR A 24 9.83 26.85 18.88
N GLU A 25 10.78 27.23 18.03
CA GLU A 25 11.06 28.63 17.77
C GLU A 25 9.82 29.24 17.10
N THR A 26 8.86 29.65 17.92
CA THR A 26 7.74 30.45 17.48
C THR A 26 8.28 31.82 17.08
N LYS A 27 8.50 32.03 15.77
CA LYS A 27 8.42 33.37 15.21
C LYS A 27 7.02 33.88 15.48
N THR A 28 6.86 34.56 16.60
CA THR A 28 5.63 35.23 17.00
C THR A 28 5.47 36.45 16.10
N GLU A 29 4.84 36.26 14.94
CA GLU A 29 4.07 37.34 14.35
C GLU A 29 2.95 37.66 15.33
N THR A 30 3.02 38.85 15.93
CA THR A 30 2.09 39.34 16.95
C THR A 30 0.76 39.75 16.31
N THR A 31 -0.04 38.76 15.93
CA THR A 31 -1.48 38.92 15.71
C THR A 31 -2.20 38.68 17.03
N ASN A 32 -3.00 39.65 17.50
CA ASN A 32 -3.77 39.61 18.75
C ASN A 32 -4.81 38.47 18.71
N TYR A 33 -4.41 37.27 19.10
CA TYR A 33 -5.30 36.12 19.30
C TYR A 33 -5.64 35.96 20.79
N GLY A 34 -6.91 35.70 21.11
CA GLY A 34 -7.33 35.36 22.47
C GLY A 34 -6.95 33.91 22.83
N PRO A 35 -6.88 33.54 24.13
CA PRO A 35 -6.45 32.21 24.58
C PRO A 35 -7.26 31.05 23.97
N VAL A 36 -8.54 31.27 23.69
CA VAL A 36 -9.43 30.27 23.08
C VAL A 36 -9.07 30.00 21.62
N THR A 37 -8.69 31.03 20.86
CA THR A 37 -8.29 30.85 19.46
C THR A 37 -6.97 30.09 19.35
N MET A 38 -6.01 30.39 20.24
CA MET A 38 -4.75 29.64 20.32
C MET A 38 -4.97 28.15 20.62
N VAL A 39 -5.93 27.80 21.49
CA VAL A 39 -6.29 26.40 21.77
C VAL A 39 -6.94 25.73 20.56
N VAL A 40 -7.84 26.43 19.85
CA VAL A 40 -8.49 25.90 18.64
C VAL A 40 -7.47 25.63 17.53
N ASP A 41 -6.53 26.56 17.31
CA ASP A 41 -5.47 26.40 16.31
C ASP A 41 -4.55 25.22 16.66
N ASN A 42 -4.10 25.12 17.92
CA ASN A 42 -3.28 23.99 18.37
C ASN A 42 -4.02 22.64 18.26
N LEU A 43 -5.31 22.59 18.58
CA LEU A 43 -6.10 21.36 18.45
C LEU A 43 -6.28 20.95 17.00
N ALA A 44 -6.47 21.90 16.09
CA ALA A 44 -6.52 21.64 14.66
C ALA A 44 -5.16 21.15 14.14
N GLU A 45 -4.05 21.76 14.57
CA GLU A 45 -2.70 21.32 14.19
C GLU A 45 -2.40 19.88 14.64
N ILE A 46 -2.72 19.55 15.90
CA ILE A 46 -2.58 18.17 16.40
C ILE A 46 -3.47 17.20 15.60
N ALA A 47 -4.72 17.59 15.33
CA ALA A 47 -5.64 16.75 14.57
C ALA A 47 -5.17 16.52 13.12
N VAL A 48 -4.62 17.55 12.47
CA VAL A 48 -3.99 17.44 11.14
C VAL A 48 -2.81 16.48 11.21
N SER A 49 -1.87 16.68 12.14
CA SER A 49 -0.67 15.83 12.25
C SER A 49 -1.00 14.35 12.46
N VAL A 50 -1.92 14.03 13.38
CA VAL A 50 -2.35 12.63 13.61
C VAL A 50 -3.05 12.05 12.39
N SER A 51 -3.83 12.87 11.69
CA SER A 51 -4.54 12.45 10.49
C SER A 51 -3.60 12.22 9.31
N ASP A 52 -2.56 13.05 9.15
CA ASP A 52 -1.50 12.88 8.15
C ASP A 52 -0.73 11.57 8.40
N ASP A 53 -0.27 11.32 9.63
CA ASP A 53 0.42 10.08 9.99
C ASP A 53 -0.44 8.84 9.71
N THR A 54 -1.74 8.93 9.99
CA THR A 54 -2.69 7.84 9.71
C THR A 54 -2.89 7.64 8.20
N THR A 55 -2.92 8.73 7.44
CA THR A 55 -3.04 8.71 5.96
C THR A 55 -1.80 8.08 5.32
N ILE A 56 -0.60 8.42 5.81
CA ILE A 56 0.66 7.80 5.36
C ILE A 56 0.65 6.29 5.61
N GLN A 57 0.25 5.87 6.82
CA GLN A 57 0.14 4.43 7.13
C GLN A 57 -0.88 3.70 6.25
N LEU A 58 -1.99 4.35 5.89
CA LEU A 58 -2.97 3.80 4.97
C LEU A 58 -2.35 3.64 3.57
N GLU A 59 -1.68 4.66 3.05
CA GLU A 59 -0.99 4.62 1.77
C GLU A 59 0.08 3.53 1.71
N GLU A 60 0.88 3.38 2.77
CA GLU A 60 1.87 2.30 2.87
C GLU A 60 1.23 0.91 2.82
N LYS A 61 0.10 0.72 3.51
CA LYS A 61 -0.64 -0.55 3.48
C LYS A 61 -1.20 -0.83 2.09
N ILE A 62 -1.77 0.17 1.42
CA ILE A 62 -2.25 0.06 0.05
C ILE A 62 -1.11 -0.36 -0.89
N ASN A 63 0.03 0.32 -0.81
CA ASN A 63 1.19 0.04 -1.64
C ASN A 63 1.73 -1.38 -1.40
N ARG A 64 1.79 -1.82 -0.15
CA ARG A 64 2.21 -3.18 0.20
C ARG A 64 1.25 -4.23 -0.35
N THR A 65 -0.05 -4.05 -0.21
CA THR A 65 -1.04 -4.99 -0.75
C THR A 65 -0.91 -5.11 -2.27
N ARG A 66 -0.73 -3.99 -2.98
CA ARG A 66 -0.45 -4.00 -4.43
C ARG A 66 0.81 -4.80 -4.75
N GLN A 67 1.91 -4.54 -4.05
CA GLN A 67 3.17 -5.24 -4.28
C GLN A 67 3.04 -6.74 -4.03
N ASN A 68 2.27 -7.15 -3.03
CA ASN A 68 2.02 -8.57 -2.77
C ASN A 68 1.28 -9.24 -3.92
N ILE A 69 0.23 -8.61 -4.47
CA ILE A 69 -0.52 -9.17 -5.61
C ILE A 69 0.38 -9.29 -6.85
N VAL A 70 1.13 -8.23 -7.18
CA VAL A 70 2.10 -8.26 -8.29
C VAL A 70 3.14 -9.36 -8.09
N GLY A 71 3.72 -9.43 -6.89
CA GLY A 71 4.72 -10.46 -6.56
C GLY A 71 4.16 -11.88 -6.68
N ASN A 72 2.91 -12.10 -6.30
CA ASN A 72 2.26 -13.41 -6.47
C ASN A 72 2.11 -13.79 -7.95
N ILE A 73 1.68 -12.85 -8.81
CA ILE A 73 1.59 -13.08 -10.26
C ILE A 73 2.96 -13.45 -10.84
N GLU A 74 4.00 -12.70 -10.45
CA GLU A 74 5.37 -12.93 -10.90
C GLU A 74 5.89 -14.30 -10.44
N VAL A 75 5.70 -14.67 -9.17
CA VAL A 75 6.14 -15.96 -8.61
C VAL A 75 5.43 -17.13 -9.28
N LEU A 76 4.12 -17.05 -9.47
CA LEU A 76 3.33 -18.10 -10.13
C LEU A 76 3.82 -18.33 -11.56
N THR A 77 3.98 -17.25 -12.33
CA THR A 77 4.46 -17.31 -13.71
C THR A 77 5.89 -17.83 -13.78
N ALA A 78 6.79 -17.32 -12.94
CA ALA A 78 8.19 -17.72 -12.94
C ALA A 78 8.39 -19.18 -12.54
N ASN A 79 7.66 -19.67 -11.53
CA ASN A 79 7.72 -21.07 -11.11
C ASN A 79 7.24 -22.00 -12.23
N ALA A 80 6.10 -21.70 -12.85
CA ALA A 80 5.58 -22.50 -13.95
C ALA A 80 6.53 -22.53 -15.16
N MET A 81 7.11 -21.38 -15.52
CA MET A 81 8.13 -21.31 -16.57
C MET A 81 9.38 -22.11 -16.22
N ALA A 82 9.82 -22.07 -14.95
CA ALA A 82 10.97 -22.83 -14.50
C ALA A 82 10.73 -24.34 -14.58
N GLU A 83 9.53 -24.82 -14.22
CA GLU A 83 9.16 -26.24 -14.34
C GLU A 83 9.13 -26.72 -15.79
N LEU A 84 8.79 -25.85 -16.74
CA LEU A 84 8.78 -26.17 -18.18
C LEU A 84 10.15 -26.01 -18.85
N SER A 85 11.08 -25.26 -18.25
CA SER A 85 12.35 -24.85 -18.89
C SER A 85 13.16 -26.02 -19.44
N ASP A 86 13.36 -27.07 -18.63
CA ASP A 86 14.19 -28.21 -19.03
C ASP A 86 13.57 -28.99 -20.19
N VAL A 87 12.27 -29.29 -20.12
CA VAL A 87 11.58 -30.05 -21.18
C VAL A 87 11.46 -29.23 -22.46
N ILE A 88 11.26 -27.92 -22.38
CA ILE A 88 11.28 -27.03 -23.56
C ILE A 88 12.66 -27.06 -24.21
N TYR A 89 13.73 -26.92 -23.41
CA TYR A 89 15.10 -26.93 -23.91
C TYR A 89 15.44 -28.27 -24.58
N GLU A 90 15.17 -29.39 -23.93
CA GLU A 90 15.44 -30.72 -24.46
C GLU A 90 14.68 -30.99 -25.77
N THR A 91 13.39 -30.63 -25.82
CA THR A 91 12.56 -30.80 -27.02
C THR A 91 13.10 -29.95 -28.17
N ASN A 92 13.43 -28.69 -27.90
CA ASN A 92 13.96 -27.80 -28.92
C ASN A 92 15.28 -28.30 -29.49
N GLN A 93 16.21 -28.78 -28.65
CA GLN A 93 17.48 -29.35 -29.12
C GLN A 93 17.27 -30.58 -30.01
N LEU A 94 16.32 -31.44 -29.65
CA LEU A 94 16.00 -32.64 -30.41
C LEU A 94 15.40 -32.32 -31.78
N VAL A 95 14.42 -31.43 -31.83
CA VAL A 95 13.71 -31.08 -33.08
C VAL A 95 14.60 -30.25 -34.02
N VAL A 96 15.39 -29.30 -33.50
CA VAL A 96 16.35 -28.53 -34.33
C VAL A 96 17.41 -29.45 -34.94
N SER A 97 17.81 -30.51 -34.24
CA SER A 97 18.74 -31.51 -34.76
C SER A 97 18.10 -32.46 -35.78
N ASN A 98 16.76 -32.57 -35.80
CA ASN A 98 15.99 -33.47 -36.66
C ASN A 98 14.81 -32.71 -37.30
N PRO A 99 15.08 -31.77 -38.23
CA PRO A 99 14.06 -30.85 -38.76
C PRO A 99 12.93 -31.57 -39.52
N ASP A 100 13.18 -32.78 -40.01
CA ASP A 100 12.17 -33.59 -40.69
C ASP A 100 11.09 -34.14 -39.74
N CYS A 101 11.36 -34.20 -38.42
CA CYS A 101 10.42 -34.80 -37.48
C CYS A 101 9.27 -33.84 -37.11
N ASN A 102 9.54 -32.54 -37.00
CA ASN A 102 8.50 -31.52 -36.89
C ASN A 102 8.92 -30.24 -37.64
N PRO A 103 8.55 -30.11 -38.93
CA PRO A 103 8.91 -28.95 -39.74
C PRO A 103 8.13 -27.67 -39.35
N ALA A 104 7.08 -27.79 -38.54
CA ALA A 104 6.31 -26.66 -38.03
C ALA A 104 6.80 -26.16 -36.66
N TRP A 105 7.85 -26.77 -36.11
CA TRP A 105 8.36 -26.41 -34.78
C TRP A 105 8.90 -24.98 -34.74
N SER A 106 8.41 -24.21 -33.76
CA SER A 106 8.86 -22.86 -33.46
C SER A 106 8.92 -22.65 -31.95
N LEU A 107 10.12 -22.41 -31.44
CA LEU A 107 10.33 -22.11 -30.02
C LEU A 107 9.65 -20.79 -29.62
N ASP A 108 9.63 -19.81 -30.53
CA ASP A 108 8.99 -18.51 -30.27
C ASP A 108 7.48 -18.66 -30.12
N GLU A 109 6.82 -19.44 -30.99
CA GLU A 109 5.39 -19.71 -30.90
C GLU A 109 5.03 -20.50 -29.63
N LEU A 110 5.88 -21.48 -29.26
CA LEU A 110 5.72 -22.22 -28.01
C LEU A 110 5.83 -21.28 -26.80
N ASN A 111 6.85 -20.44 -26.75
CA ASN A 111 7.06 -19.50 -25.64
C ASN A 111 5.91 -18.50 -25.53
N GLU A 112 5.42 -17.97 -26.65
CA GLU A 112 4.26 -17.08 -26.66
C GLU A 112 3.01 -17.81 -26.15
N ASN A 113 2.81 -19.06 -26.58
CA ASN A 113 1.68 -19.86 -26.13
C ASN A 113 1.72 -20.17 -24.63
N VAL A 114 2.89 -20.57 -24.11
CA VAL A 114 3.09 -20.81 -22.66
C VAL A 114 2.80 -19.53 -21.89
N THR A 115 3.40 -18.41 -22.29
CA THR A 115 3.22 -17.10 -21.64
C THR A 115 1.76 -16.68 -21.62
N ARG A 116 1.04 -16.87 -22.73
CA ARG A 116 -0.38 -16.54 -22.84
C ARG A 116 -1.24 -17.39 -21.91
N GLN A 117 -0.98 -18.69 -21.83
CA GLN A 117 -1.73 -19.60 -20.96
C GLN A 117 -1.48 -19.32 -19.48
N LEU A 118 -0.22 -19.08 -19.08
CA LEU A 118 0.13 -18.68 -17.72
C LEU A 118 -0.42 -17.29 -17.36
N GLY A 119 -0.42 -16.36 -18.32
CA GLY A 119 -1.09 -15.07 -18.17
C GLY A 119 -2.59 -15.21 -17.91
N GLY A 120 -3.26 -16.12 -18.62
CA GLY A 120 -4.67 -16.45 -18.37
C GLY A 120 -4.91 -17.01 -16.96
N CYS A 121 -3.99 -17.82 -16.42
CA CYS A 121 -4.11 -18.32 -15.05
C CYS A 121 -4.00 -17.23 -13.97
N THR A 122 -3.43 -16.06 -14.29
CA THR A 122 -3.24 -14.96 -13.35
C THR A 122 -4.11 -13.73 -13.66
N GLU A 123 -5.02 -13.84 -14.64
CA GLU A 123 -5.87 -12.75 -15.11
C GLU A 123 -6.76 -12.16 -14.00
N ASP A 124 -7.33 -13.01 -13.15
CA ASP A 124 -8.18 -12.58 -12.03
C ASP A 124 -7.41 -11.77 -10.99
N LEU A 125 -6.16 -12.16 -10.69
CA LEU A 125 -5.26 -11.39 -9.81
C LEU A 125 -4.90 -10.04 -10.43
N GLY A 126 -4.67 -10.01 -11.75
CA GLY A 126 -4.43 -8.77 -12.50
C GLY A 126 -5.64 -7.83 -12.46
N SER A 127 -6.85 -8.37 -12.61
CA SER A 127 -8.11 -7.62 -12.54
C SER A 127 -8.35 -7.07 -11.12
N LEU A 128 -8.18 -7.92 -10.10
CA LEU A 128 -8.27 -7.52 -8.69
C LEU A 128 -7.30 -6.39 -8.36
N LEU A 129 -6.07 -6.45 -8.90
CA LEU A 129 -5.07 -5.42 -8.70
C LEU A 129 -5.50 -4.06 -9.26
N GLU A 130 -6.05 -4.03 -10.48
CA GLU A 130 -6.49 -2.77 -11.10
C GLU A 130 -7.70 -2.16 -10.37
N ASP A 131 -8.68 -3.00 -9.99
CA ASP A 131 -9.83 -2.56 -9.20
C ASP A 131 -9.38 -2.00 -7.85
N PHE A 132 -8.52 -2.74 -7.14
CA PHE A 132 -7.96 -2.29 -5.87
C PHE A 132 -7.19 -0.98 -6.02
N ARG A 133 -6.41 -0.79 -7.09
CA ARG A 133 -5.67 0.45 -7.34
C ARG A 133 -6.61 1.65 -7.46
N LEU A 134 -7.72 1.50 -8.16
CA LEU A 134 -8.71 2.57 -8.32
C LEU A 134 -9.43 2.88 -7.00
N GLU A 135 -9.96 1.84 -6.34
CA GLU A 135 -10.74 2.00 -5.12
C GLU A 135 -9.91 2.57 -3.96
N SER A 136 -8.69 2.06 -3.79
CA SER A 136 -7.77 2.52 -2.76
C SER A 136 -7.32 3.97 -2.97
N GLN A 137 -7.11 4.39 -4.21
CA GLN A 137 -6.79 5.78 -4.54
C GLN A 137 -7.96 6.72 -4.20
N LEU A 138 -9.19 6.33 -4.53
CA LEU A 138 -10.38 7.10 -4.17
C LEU A 138 -10.57 7.19 -2.65
N ALA A 139 -10.32 6.10 -1.94
CA ALA A 139 -10.38 6.07 -0.48
C ALA A 139 -9.33 7.00 0.15
N LEU A 140 -8.10 6.98 -0.35
CA LEU A 140 -7.01 7.83 0.14
C LEU A 140 -7.32 9.32 -0.07
N VAL A 141 -7.79 9.69 -1.27
CA VAL A 141 -8.17 11.08 -1.58
C VAL A 141 -9.26 11.57 -0.62
N ARG A 142 -10.28 10.76 -0.33
CA ARG A 142 -11.35 11.14 0.62
C ARG A 142 -10.82 11.40 2.03
N VAL A 143 -9.88 10.58 2.51
CA VAL A 143 -9.26 10.80 3.82
C VAL A 143 -8.45 12.09 3.82
N GLN A 144 -7.66 12.34 2.78
CA GLN A 144 -6.88 13.57 2.60
C GLN A 144 -7.77 14.83 2.56
N GLU A 145 -8.94 14.75 1.91
CA GLU A 145 -9.93 15.83 1.90
C GLU A 145 -10.40 16.21 3.31
N PHE A 146 -10.59 15.22 4.21
CA PHE A 146 -10.92 15.52 5.60
C PHE A 146 -9.77 16.19 6.34
N VAL A 147 -8.53 15.75 6.12
CA VAL A 147 -7.36 16.41 6.72
C VAL A 147 -7.27 17.87 6.31
N GLN A 148 -7.49 18.15 5.02
CA GLN A 148 -7.57 19.52 4.52
C GLN A 148 -8.72 20.30 5.16
N GLN A 149 -9.89 19.69 5.34
CA GLN A 149 -11.02 20.36 6.03
C GLN A 149 -10.66 20.74 7.47
N ILE A 150 -9.97 19.86 8.22
CA ILE A 150 -9.49 20.17 9.58
C ILE A 150 -8.54 21.37 9.55
N ALA A 151 -7.58 21.38 8.63
CA ALA A 151 -6.58 22.45 8.52
C ALA A 151 -7.20 23.85 8.29
N HIS A 152 -8.29 23.92 7.50
CA HIS A 152 -8.97 25.18 7.20
C HIS A 152 -10.07 25.55 8.21
N LEU A 153 -10.42 24.65 9.12
CA LEU A 153 -11.57 24.82 10.00
C LEU A 153 -11.42 25.99 10.99
N PRO A 154 -10.26 26.22 11.64
CA PRO A 154 -10.10 27.36 12.54
C PRO A 154 -10.40 28.70 11.85
N ALA A 155 -9.81 28.93 10.68
CA ALA A 155 -10.04 30.15 9.90
C ALA A 155 -11.52 30.30 9.49
N LYS A 156 -12.16 29.20 9.06
CA LYS A 156 -13.59 29.19 8.69
C LYS A 156 -14.50 29.55 9.86
N CYS A 157 -14.24 29.01 11.05
CA CYS A 157 -15.04 29.29 12.24
C CYS A 157 -14.74 30.65 12.87
N GLN A 158 -13.52 31.16 12.72
CA GLN A 158 -13.16 32.51 13.17
C GLN A 158 -13.87 33.60 12.36
N MET A 159 -14.02 33.42 11.04
CA MET A 159 -14.79 34.36 10.19
C MET A 159 -16.26 34.47 10.60
N LEU A 160 -16.87 33.37 11.07
CA LEU A 160 -18.25 33.35 11.55
C LEU A 160 -18.43 34.02 12.92
N GLY A 161 -17.34 34.06 13.72
CA GLY A 161 -17.28 34.74 15.02
C GLY A 161 -16.79 36.20 14.96
N ALA A 162 -16.56 36.77 13.77
CA ALA A 162 -15.91 38.07 13.62
C ALA A 162 -16.87 39.27 13.60
N SER A 163 -17.98 39.23 14.37
CA SER A 163 -18.81 40.42 14.56
C SER A 163 -18.23 41.29 15.68
N PRO A 164 -17.68 42.49 15.41
CA PRO A 164 -16.99 43.31 16.42
C PRO A 164 -17.91 43.83 17.53
N LEU A 165 -19.22 43.70 17.35
CA LEU A 165 -20.26 44.27 18.20
C LEU A 165 -20.90 43.25 19.16
N ASN A 166 -20.47 41.98 19.15
CA ASN A 166 -21.08 40.95 19.98
C ASN A 166 -20.04 40.15 20.81
N PRO A 167 -19.97 40.33 22.13
CA PRO A 167 -19.08 39.58 23.03
C PRO A 167 -19.29 38.06 23.01
N LEU A 168 -20.45 37.59 22.53
CA LEU A 168 -20.77 36.16 22.36
C LEU A 168 -20.19 35.55 21.08
N ALA A 169 -19.56 36.35 20.22
CA ALA A 169 -19.08 35.87 18.92
C ALA A 169 -17.89 34.90 19.02
N SER A 170 -17.07 35.00 20.09
CA SER A 170 -16.03 34.02 20.42
C SER A 170 -16.58 32.66 20.88
N ALA A 171 -17.70 32.66 21.62
CA ALA A 171 -18.43 31.45 21.97
C ALA A 171 -19.03 30.79 20.72
N GLY A 172 -19.53 31.59 19.77
CA GLY A 172 -20.02 31.12 18.47
C GLY A 172 -18.95 30.44 17.62
N GLY A 173 -17.74 31.02 17.55
CA GLY A 173 -16.60 30.42 16.83
C GLY A 173 -16.13 29.09 17.44
N SER A 174 -16.12 28.99 18.76
CA SER A 174 -15.74 27.75 19.47
C SER A 174 -16.79 26.64 19.28
N VAL A 175 -18.07 26.98 19.34
CA VAL A 175 -19.18 26.03 19.07
C VAL A 175 -19.17 25.59 17.60
N CYS A 176 -18.88 26.51 16.65
CA CYS A 176 -18.66 26.16 15.24
C CYS A 176 -17.55 25.12 15.11
N PHE A 177 -16.39 25.37 15.72
CA PHE A 177 -15.23 24.49 15.60
C PHE A 177 -15.53 23.10 16.16
N ILE A 178 -16.09 23.02 17.38
CA ILE A 178 -16.39 21.74 18.04
C ILE A 178 -17.38 20.91 17.21
N ASN A 179 -18.47 21.54 16.74
CA ASN A 179 -19.49 20.83 15.97
C ASN A 179 -18.95 20.35 14.61
N ALA A 180 -18.20 21.21 13.91
CA ALA A 180 -17.63 20.86 12.62
C ALA A 180 -16.51 19.81 12.75
N MET A 181 -15.66 19.89 13.78
CA MET A 181 -14.68 18.83 14.09
C MET A 181 -15.35 17.49 14.37
N ALA A 182 -16.47 17.47 15.09
CA ALA A 182 -17.20 16.24 15.36
C ALA A 182 -17.75 15.60 14.06
N GLU A 183 -18.28 16.42 13.15
CA GLU A 183 -18.76 15.97 11.84
C GLU A 183 -17.62 15.45 10.95
N ILE A 184 -16.52 16.20 10.87
CA ILE A 184 -15.33 15.80 10.11
C ILE A 184 -14.75 14.49 10.65
N ASN A 185 -14.60 14.35 11.97
CA ASN A 185 -14.09 13.13 12.58
C ASN A 185 -14.98 11.91 12.30
N LEU A 186 -16.31 12.09 12.30
CA LEU A 186 -17.24 11.03 11.92
C LEU A 186 -17.07 10.61 10.46
N GLY A 187 -17.01 11.57 9.54
CA GLY A 187 -16.82 11.31 8.11
C GLY A 187 -15.46 10.66 7.80
N MET A 188 -14.41 11.12 8.47
CA MET A 188 -13.06 10.55 8.37
C MET A 188 -13.03 9.12 8.91
N ALA A 189 -13.63 8.85 10.08
CA ALA A 189 -13.71 7.52 10.63
C ALA A 189 -14.45 6.54 9.70
N GLN A 190 -15.56 6.98 9.10
CA GLN A 190 -16.28 6.19 8.10
C GLN A 190 -15.43 5.92 6.85
N SER A 191 -14.68 6.92 6.37
CA SER A 191 -13.82 6.77 5.19
C SER A 191 -12.65 5.83 5.46
N MET A 192 -12.01 5.94 6.63
CA MET A 192 -10.97 5.02 7.10
C MET A 192 -11.52 3.60 7.26
N HIS A 193 -12.74 3.45 7.77
CA HIS A 193 -13.39 2.14 7.87
C HIS A 193 -13.59 1.53 6.47
N ASN A 194 -14.13 2.28 5.52
CA ASN A 194 -14.30 1.80 4.15
C ASN A 194 -12.96 1.42 3.50
N ALA A 195 -11.90 2.23 3.70
CA ALA A 195 -10.56 1.91 3.23
C ALA A 195 -10.03 0.60 3.85
N SER A 196 -10.31 0.37 5.13
CA SER A 196 -9.94 -0.88 5.81
C SER A 196 -10.68 -2.10 5.26
N LEU A 197 -11.95 -1.95 4.88
CA LEU A 197 -12.71 -3.02 4.26
C LEU A 197 -12.14 -3.39 2.89
N ILE A 198 -11.81 -2.39 2.06
CA ILE A 198 -11.17 -2.61 0.75
C ILE A 198 -9.87 -3.39 0.92
N LEU A 199 -9.02 -3.00 1.88
CA LEU A 199 -7.76 -3.68 2.18
C LEU A 199 -7.97 -5.15 2.58
N VAL A 200 -8.89 -5.41 3.52
CA VAL A 200 -9.15 -6.76 4.03
C VAL A 200 -9.77 -7.65 2.95
N GLN A 201 -10.79 -7.15 2.24
CA GLN A 201 -11.47 -7.89 1.19
C GLN A 201 -10.51 -8.23 0.06
N THR A 202 -9.74 -7.24 -0.42
CA THR A 202 -8.73 -7.46 -1.46
C THR A 202 -7.70 -8.49 -1.02
N HIS A 203 -7.22 -8.43 0.22
CA HIS A 203 -6.25 -9.39 0.71
C HIS A 203 -6.81 -10.82 0.71
N GLN A 204 -8.04 -11.02 1.20
CA GLN A 204 -8.70 -12.32 1.21
C GLN A 204 -8.94 -12.85 -0.20
N THR A 205 -9.49 -12.02 -1.09
CA THR A 205 -9.72 -12.41 -2.48
C THR A 205 -8.41 -12.74 -3.20
N ALA A 206 -7.33 -12.01 -2.92
CA ALA A 206 -6.02 -12.31 -3.49
C ALA A 206 -5.50 -13.68 -3.02
N GLU A 207 -5.64 -14.04 -1.74
CA GLU A 207 -5.23 -15.35 -1.23
C GLU A 207 -6.00 -16.49 -1.93
N ASP A 208 -7.31 -16.37 -2.04
CA ASP A 208 -8.15 -17.35 -2.73
C ASP A 208 -7.79 -17.48 -4.22
N GLN A 209 -7.55 -16.35 -4.90
CA GLN A 209 -7.18 -16.33 -6.31
C GLN A 209 -5.76 -16.87 -6.55
N VAL A 210 -4.83 -16.71 -5.61
CA VAL A 210 -3.48 -17.31 -5.71
C VAL A 210 -3.57 -18.83 -5.72
N GLU A 211 -4.40 -19.44 -4.87
CA GLU A 211 -4.58 -20.89 -4.85
C GLU A 211 -5.14 -21.39 -6.19
N GLN A 212 -6.15 -20.69 -6.73
CA GLN A 212 -6.75 -21.03 -8.03
C GLN A 212 -5.76 -20.86 -9.19
N ALA A 213 -5.02 -19.76 -9.19
CA ALA A 213 -3.99 -19.48 -10.19
C ALA A 213 -2.86 -20.52 -10.15
N GLN A 214 -2.50 -20.99 -8.95
CA GLN A 214 -1.51 -22.05 -8.77
C GLN A 214 -2.00 -23.39 -9.36
N LEU A 215 -3.25 -23.77 -9.08
CA LEU A 215 -3.85 -24.98 -9.67
C LEU A 215 -3.94 -24.88 -11.20
N CYS A 216 -4.36 -23.73 -11.73
CA CYS A 216 -4.38 -23.47 -13.17
C CYS A 216 -2.98 -23.59 -13.78
N SER A 217 -1.98 -22.95 -13.17
CA SER A 217 -0.60 -22.97 -13.66
C SER A 217 -0.03 -24.38 -13.67
N ALA A 218 -0.30 -25.18 -12.63
CA ALA A 218 0.12 -26.57 -12.57
C ALA A 218 -0.51 -27.42 -13.70
N MET A 219 -1.78 -27.20 -14.04
CA MET A 219 -2.43 -27.86 -15.17
C MET A 219 -1.80 -27.45 -16.50
N VAL A 220 -1.50 -26.18 -16.70
CA VAL A 220 -0.82 -25.69 -17.91
C VAL A 220 0.57 -26.30 -18.04
N VAL A 221 1.36 -26.31 -16.96
CA VAL A 221 2.68 -26.97 -16.92
C VAL A 221 2.57 -28.44 -17.30
N GLN A 222 1.59 -29.15 -16.74
CA GLN A 222 1.39 -30.56 -17.05
C GLN A 222 1.04 -30.75 -18.54
N GLN A 223 0.05 -30.03 -19.05
CA GLN A 223 -0.41 -30.16 -20.45
C GLN A 223 0.70 -29.86 -21.45
N ILE A 224 1.44 -28.78 -21.23
CA ILE A 224 2.56 -28.40 -22.11
C ILE A 224 3.69 -29.41 -21.98
N GLY A 225 4.03 -29.84 -20.75
CA GLY A 225 5.04 -30.86 -20.51
C GLY A 225 4.72 -32.19 -21.20
N ASP A 226 3.46 -32.62 -21.17
CA ASP A 226 3.01 -33.85 -21.82
C ASP A 226 3.06 -33.72 -23.35
N TYR A 227 2.58 -32.61 -23.91
CA TYR A 227 2.72 -32.31 -25.34
C TYR A 227 4.18 -32.37 -25.80
N LEU A 228 5.10 -31.76 -25.05
CA LEU A 228 6.52 -31.75 -25.39
C LEU A 228 7.16 -33.15 -25.33
N ARG A 229 6.77 -33.97 -24.35
CA ARG A 229 7.25 -35.36 -24.28
C ARG A 229 6.74 -36.19 -25.46
N GLU A 230 5.49 -35.98 -25.87
CA GLU A 230 4.93 -36.64 -27.06
C GLU A 230 5.70 -36.26 -28.33
N GLU A 231 6.02 -34.98 -28.52
CA GLU A 231 6.87 -34.51 -29.61
C GLU A 231 8.26 -35.16 -29.58
N GLN A 232 8.88 -35.26 -28.40
CA GLN A 232 10.17 -35.94 -28.26
C GLN A 232 10.10 -37.42 -28.64
N ASP A 233 9.08 -38.13 -28.20
CA ASP A 233 8.91 -39.56 -28.48
C ASP A 233 8.65 -39.83 -29.96
N GLN A 234 7.85 -38.99 -30.63
CA GLN A 234 7.65 -39.08 -32.08
C GLN A 234 8.94 -38.83 -32.86
N CYS A 235 9.72 -37.83 -32.43
CA CYS A 235 10.97 -37.47 -33.08
C CYS A 235 12.05 -38.56 -32.93
N ARG A 236 12.10 -39.24 -31.78
CA ARG A 236 13.05 -40.35 -31.53
C ARG A 236 12.68 -41.65 -32.25
N GLN A 237 11.42 -41.80 -32.65
CA GLN A 237 10.91 -42.97 -33.38
C GLN A 237 11.00 -42.83 -34.91
N SER A 238 11.27 -41.60 -35.39
CA SER A 238 11.44 -41.26 -36.81
C SER A 238 12.88 -41.50 -37.26
#